data_AF-A0AAU7U8T5-F1
#
_entry.id   AF-A0AAU7U8T5-F1
#
_cell.length_a   1.000
_cell.length_b   1.000
_cell.length_c   1.000
_cell.angle_alpha   90.00
_cell.angle_beta   90.00
_cell.angle_gamma   90.00
#
_symmetry.space_group_name_H-M   'P 1'
#
loop_
_entity.id
_entity.type
_entity.pdbx_description
1 polymer ?
#
loop_
_entity_poly.entity_id
_entity_poly.type
_entity_poly.pdbx_seq_one_letter_code
_entity_poly.pdbx_strand_id
1 'polypeptide(L)'
;MATAPTTLRRGQLRLGRGLSVALLLTLAGFSPSLAPSIVRLLNPASTTRIALAPAPADAATTRAVQGYARVAQAFQSALDEVQPGERRRLTLSEQHFQLYLQTQAVLGPARGAALLSMLDSEIRNQNPARSRRSVFASPEAALDNVQTWLSYLAWATAPGTRHRLAVLQVNAPAPLSPRVVLSNRQGILQAAHAAHLAPGLLAAIVDNEQSGQQVAYGLAGVLRELTDTVALRTTEAYGESGWTGDLSQTVGLTQMSWQDALRQRPRFHQLGMQLDRPFPENEAEVRAALNDPDSNLLLAASRLVGYLDQAEGADQRPHTSASTFVSGPGWHNNPALASSGQTWPYAWNGFFKACLYSSLLQR
;
A
#
# COMPACT_ATOMS: atom_id res chain seq x y z
N MET A 1 -21.26 65.16 6.52
CA MET A 1 -20.28 64.31 7.24
C MET A 1 -20.99 63.01 7.55
N ALA A 2 -20.57 61.80 7.18
CA ALA A 2 -19.37 61.31 6.53
C ALA A 2 -19.75 60.08 5.67
N THR A 3 -18.82 59.70 4.80
CA THR A 3 -18.85 58.75 3.69
C THR A 3 -19.01 57.26 4.06
N ALA A 4 -19.74 56.50 3.24
CA ALA A 4 -19.52 55.04 3.03
C ALA A 4 -18.15 54.82 2.31
N PRO A 5 -17.51 53.62 2.24
CA PRO A 5 -18.11 52.28 2.28
C PRO A 5 -17.25 51.15 2.93
N THR A 6 -17.75 49.92 3.02
CA THR A 6 -16.89 48.73 3.05
C THR A 6 -17.54 47.54 2.35
N THR A 7 -17.58 47.64 1.02
CA THR A 7 -17.62 46.45 0.16
C THR A 7 -16.32 45.67 0.38
N LEU A 8 -16.38 44.55 1.10
CA LEU A 8 -15.32 43.54 1.07
C LEU A 8 -15.13 43.12 -0.39
N ARG A 9 -14.01 43.55 -0.97
CA ARG A 9 -13.64 43.27 -2.36
C ARG A 9 -13.69 41.76 -2.60
N ARG A 10 -14.40 41.33 -3.64
CA ARG A 10 -14.43 39.92 -4.13
C ARG A 10 -13.04 39.28 -4.27
N GLY A 11 -11.97 40.08 -4.37
CA GLY A 11 -10.58 39.61 -4.34
C GLY A 11 -10.09 39.07 -2.98
N GLN A 12 -10.50 39.65 -1.85
CA GLN A 12 -10.08 39.20 -0.50
C GLN A 12 -10.73 37.87 -0.10
N LEU A 13 -11.98 37.64 -0.51
CA LEU A 13 -12.67 36.34 -0.35
C LEU A 13 -12.06 35.23 -1.21
N ARG A 14 -11.53 35.56 -2.39
CA ARG A 14 -10.82 34.60 -3.25
C ARG A 14 -9.42 34.27 -2.73
N LEU A 15 -8.71 35.26 -2.18
CA LEU A 15 -7.43 35.07 -1.50
C LEU A 15 -7.58 34.23 -0.21
N GLY A 16 -8.60 34.50 0.60
CA GLY A 16 -8.89 33.71 1.81
C GLY A 16 -9.25 32.25 1.51
N ARG A 17 -10.02 32.00 0.44
CA ARG A 17 -10.30 30.64 -0.04
C ARG A 17 -9.07 29.95 -0.61
N GLY A 18 -8.23 30.67 -1.36
CA GLY A 18 -6.96 30.16 -1.88
C GLY A 18 -5.99 29.76 -0.77
N LEU A 19 -5.85 30.60 0.26
CA LEU A 19 -5.05 30.32 1.46
C LEU A 19 -5.62 29.15 2.27
N SER A 20 -6.94 29.04 2.41
CA SER A 20 -7.57 27.92 3.13
C SER A 20 -7.41 26.59 2.40
N VAL A 21 -7.51 26.60 1.06
CA VAL A 21 -7.24 25.42 0.21
C VAL A 21 -5.75 25.06 0.23
N ALA A 22 -4.86 26.05 0.16
CA ALA A 22 -3.42 25.82 0.26
C ALA A 22 -3.02 25.24 1.62
N LEU A 23 -3.60 25.76 2.71
CA LEU A 23 -3.39 25.27 4.08
C LEU A 23 -3.97 23.86 4.27
N LEU A 24 -5.15 23.58 3.71
CA LEU A 24 -5.73 22.24 3.66
C LEU A 24 -4.84 21.27 2.87
N LEU A 25 -4.28 21.70 1.74
CA LEU A 25 -3.37 20.89 0.92
C LEU A 25 -2.01 20.68 1.57
N THR A 26 -1.49 21.65 2.34
CA THR A 26 -0.27 21.46 3.15
C THR A 26 -0.54 20.51 4.32
N LEU A 27 -1.61 20.74 5.10
CA LEU A 27 -1.99 19.87 6.21
C LEU A 27 -2.33 18.44 5.76
N ALA A 28 -2.91 18.30 4.56
CA ALA A 28 -3.26 17.01 3.99
C ALA A 28 -2.08 16.36 3.22
N GLY A 29 -1.11 17.14 2.75
CA GLY A 29 0.18 16.67 2.22
C GLY A 29 1.10 16.09 3.31
N PHE A 30 0.98 16.58 4.55
CA PHE A 30 1.64 15.99 5.73
C PHE A 30 0.81 14.89 6.41
N SER A 31 -0.34 14.51 5.84
CA SER A 31 -1.17 13.40 6.33
C SER A 31 -1.03 12.19 5.38
N PRO A 32 -0.30 11.14 5.79
CA PRO A 32 -0.15 9.91 4.99
C PRO A 32 -1.49 9.25 4.61
N SER A 33 -2.55 9.55 5.38
CA SER A 33 -3.93 9.10 5.16
C SER A 33 -4.70 9.90 4.10
N LEU A 34 -4.32 11.14 3.80
CA LEU A 34 -5.05 12.03 2.88
C LEU A 34 -4.36 12.20 1.52
N ALA A 35 -3.05 11.97 1.44
CA ALA A 35 -2.29 12.03 0.20
C ALA A 35 -2.93 11.26 -0.98
N PRO A 36 -3.47 10.01 -0.80
CA PRO A 36 -4.13 9.30 -1.90
C PRO A 36 -5.43 9.98 -2.35
N SER A 37 -6.19 10.56 -1.42
CA SER A 37 -7.46 11.24 -1.69
C SER A 37 -7.23 12.56 -2.41
N ILE A 38 -6.19 13.32 -2.05
CA ILE A 38 -5.79 14.56 -2.72
C ILE A 38 -5.31 14.27 -4.14
N VAL A 39 -4.48 13.23 -4.33
CA VAL A 39 -4.02 12.83 -5.67
C VAL A 39 -5.20 12.43 -6.57
N ARG A 40 -6.21 11.72 -6.05
CA ARG A 40 -7.44 11.43 -6.81
C ARG A 40 -8.28 12.67 -7.11
N LEU A 41 -8.24 13.68 -6.24
CA LEU A 41 -8.99 14.93 -6.43
C LEU A 41 -8.32 15.85 -7.46
N LEU A 42 -6.98 15.82 -7.51
CA LEU A 42 -6.16 16.61 -8.45
C LEU A 42 -5.95 15.90 -9.80
N ASN A 43 -5.93 14.57 -9.80
CA ASN A 43 -5.96 13.73 -10.99
C ASN A 43 -7.22 12.86 -10.92
N PRO A 44 -8.38 13.34 -11.39
CA PRO A 44 -9.53 12.51 -11.63
C PRO A 44 -9.20 11.62 -12.83
N ALA A 45 -8.30 10.65 -12.66
CA ALA A 45 -8.24 9.52 -13.54
C ALA A 45 -9.64 8.94 -13.54
N SER A 46 -10.29 8.96 -14.70
CA SER A 46 -11.56 8.30 -14.94
C SER A 46 -11.32 6.83 -14.65
N THR A 47 -11.47 6.43 -13.38
CA THR A 47 -11.42 5.05 -12.96
C THR A 47 -12.67 4.47 -13.58
N THR A 48 -12.52 3.97 -14.81
CA THR A 48 -13.53 3.12 -15.41
C THR A 48 -13.64 1.98 -14.42
N ARG A 49 -14.73 1.95 -13.64
CA ARG A 49 -14.99 0.85 -12.71
C ARG A 49 -15.05 -0.39 -13.59
N ILE A 50 -13.96 -1.15 -13.61
CA ILE A 50 -13.92 -2.46 -14.20
C ILE A 50 -14.94 -3.25 -13.38
N ALA A 51 -16.06 -3.59 -13.99
CA ALA A 51 -17.06 -4.39 -13.32
C ALA A 51 -16.52 -5.82 -13.24
N LEU A 52 -16.39 -6.37 -12.02
CA LEU A 52 -16.22 -7.80 -11.87
C LEU A 52 -17.55 -8.45 -12.27
N ALA A 53 -17.50 -9.45 -13.12
CA ALA A 53 -18.70 -10.24 -13.39
C ALA A 53 -19.26 -10.77 -12.05
N PRO A 54 -20.59 -10.75 -11.85
CA PRO A 54 -21.18 -11.38 -10.69
C PRO A 54 -20.71 -12.85 -10.63
N ALA A 55 -20.57 -13.39 -9.42
CA ALA A 55 -20.27 -14.81 -9.29
C ALA A 55 -21.35 -15.60 -10.07
N PRO A 56 -20.95 -16.63 -10.85
CA PRO A 56 -21.91 -17.45 -11.60
C PRO A 56 -23.06 -17.91 -10.67
N ALA A 57 -24.30 -17.96 -11.17
CA ALA A 57 -25.46 -18.30 -10.34
C ALA A 57 -25.35 -19.71 -9.71
N ASP A 58 -24.58 -20.58 -10.35
CA ASP A 58 -24.18 -21.93 -9.94
C ASP A 58 -22.98 -21.95 -8.98
N ALA A 59 -22.34 -20.82 -8.68
CA ALA A 59 -21.22 -20.73 -7.73
C ALA A 59 -21.67 -20.94 -6.27
N ALA A 60 -22.94 -20.67 -5.94
CA ALA A 60 -23.54 -20.92 -4.62
C ALA A 60 -23.88 -22.41 -4.41
N THR A 61 -22.96 -23.29 -4.77
CA THR A 61 -23.08 -24.74 -4.51
C THR A 61 -23.11 -25.01 -3.00
N THR A 62 -23.63 -26.18 -2.61
CA THR A 62 -23.54 -26.67 -1.21
C THR A 62 -22.12 -26.62 -0.67
N ARG A 63 -21.12 -26.90 -1.52
CA ARG A 63 -19.70 -26.81 -1.17
C ARG A 63 -19.27 -25.37 -0.86
N ALA A 64 -19.71 -24.40 -1.63
CA ALA A 64 -19.40 -22.99 -1.40
C ALA A 64 -20.04 -22.47 -0.11
N VAL A 65 -21.29 -22.87 0.19
CA VAL A 65 -21.95 -22.53 1.44
C VAL A 65 -21.23 -23.14 2.65
N GLN A 66 -20.85 -24.42 2.58
CA GLN A 66 -20.06 -25.08 3.63
C GLN A 66 -18.67 -24.44 3.81
N GLY A 67 -18.03 -24.04 2.72
CA GLY A 67 -16.77 -23.31 2.76
C GLY A 67 -16.94 -21.94 3.43
N TYR A 68 -18.00 -21.21 3.06
CA TYR A 68 -18.30 -19.90 3.64
C TYR A 68 -18.62 -19.98 5.14
N ALA A 69 -19.34 -21.01 5.59
CA ALA A 69 -19.69 -21.17 7.00
C ALA A 69 -18.47 -21.12 7.94
N ARG A 70 -17.30 -21.58 7.47
CA ARG A 70 -16.04 -21.56 8.25
C ARG A 70 -15.46 -20.15 8.42
N VAL A 71 -15.70 -19.26 7.47
CA VAL A 71 -15.22 -17.86 7.52
C VAL A 71 -16.29 -16.89 8.03
N ALA A 72 -17.56 -17.24 7.87
CA ALA A 72 -18.69 -16.41 8.28
C ALA A 72 -18.65 -16.06 9.77
N GLN A 73 -18.23 -17.00 10.63
CA GLN A 73 -18.14 -16.77 12.07
C GLN A 73 -17.14 -15.65 12.43
N ALA A 74 -15.99 -15.60 11.76
CA ALA A 74 -14.98 -14.58 11.99
C ALA A 74 -15.48 -13.18 11.60
N PHE A 75 -16.18 -13.09 10.47
CA PHE A 75 -16.84 -11.89 10.01
C PHE A 75 -17.97 -11.43 10.94
N GLN A 76 -18.84 -12.35 11.39
CA GLN A 76 -19.88 -12.01 12.37
C GLN A 76 -19.29 -11.47 13.67
N SER A 77 -18.22 -12.08 14.16
CA SER A 77 -17.50 -11.60 15.34
C SER A 77 -16.86 -10.23 15.10
N ALA A 78 -16.40 -9.92 13.89
CA ALA A 78 -15.93 -8.57 13.55
C ALA A 78 -17.08 -7.55 13.55
N LEU A 79 -18.26 -7.92 13.03
CA LEU A 79 -19.46 -7.08 13.07
C LEU A 79 -19.99 -6.85 14.49
N ASP A 80 -19.85 -7.82 15.39
CA ASP A 80 -20.23 -7.66 16.81
C ASP A 80 -19.44 -6.54 17.49
N GLU A 81 -18.20 -6.30 17.07
CA GLU A 81 -17.37 -5.23 17.63
C GLU A 81 -17.75 -3.83 17.15
N VAL A 82 -18.35 -3.72 15.96
CA VAL A 82 -18.78 -2.42 15.38
C VAL A 82 -20.29 -2.19 15.48
N GLN A 83 -21.04 -3.19 15.96
CA GLN A 83 -22.46 -3.14 16.31
C GLN A 83 -23.37 -2.44 15.28
N PRO A 84 -23.37 -2.88 14.00
CA PRO A 84 -24.30 -2.34 13.01
C PRO A 84 -25.73 -2.78 13.36
N GLY A 85 -26.73 -1.96 13.02
CA GLY A 85 -28.14 -2.37 13.14
C GLY A 85 -28.46 -3.61 12.29
N GLU A 86 -29.46 -4.39 12.67
CA GLU A 86 -29.75 -5.72 12.10
C GLU A 86 -29.87 -5.73 10.57
N ARG A 87 -30.61 -4.78 10.00
CA ARG A 87 -30.76 -4.67 8.54
C ARG A 87 -29.41 -4.45 7.85
N ARG A 88 -28.57 -3.58 8.42
CA ARG A 88 -27.23 -3.29 7.91
C ARG A 88 -26.33 -4.52 8.04
N ARG A 89 -26.43 -5.25 9.15
CA ARG A 89 -25.71 -6.51 9.39
C ARG A 89 -26.03 -7.57 8.33
N LEU A 90 -27.31 -7.74 8.00
CA LEU A 90 -27.74 -8.67 6.94
C LEU A 90 -27.12 -8.30 5.60
N THR A 91 -27.24 -7.04 5.18
CA THR A 91 -26.65 -6.55 3.91
C THR A 91 -25.14 -6.74 3.86
N LEU A 92 -24.42 -6.44 4.95
CA LEU A 92 -22.97 -6.66 5.03
C LEU A 92 -22.62 -8.15 4.92
N SER A 93 -23.42 -9.03 5.50
CA SER A 93 -23.23 -10.49 5.43
C SER A 93 -23.45 -11.05 4.03
N GLU A 94 -24.44 -10.51 3.30
CA GLU A 94 -24.69 -10.85 1.90
C GLU A 94 -23.53 -10.38 1.01
N GLN A 95 -23.06 -9.15 1.19
CA GLN A 95 -21.91 -8.61 0.47
C GLN A 95 -20.64 -9.42 0.74
N HIS A 96 -20.39 -9.78 2.00
CA HIS A 96 -19.25 -10.61 2.38
C HIS A 96 -19.31 -12.01 1.77
N PHE A 97 -20.49 -12.62 1.67
CA PHE A 97 -20.66 -13.90 0.98
C PHE A 97 -20.36 -13.79 -0.52
N GLN A 98 -20.87 -12.75 -1.20
CA GLN A 98 -20.56 -12.51 -2.61
C GLN A 98 -19.05 -12.29 -2.81
N LEU A 99 -18.44 -11.54 -1.90
CA LEU A 99 -17.00 -11.31 -1.91
C LEU A 99 -16.23 -12.63 -1.73
N TYR A 100 -16.64 -13.49 -0.80
CA TYR A 100 -16.06 -14.82 -0.64
C TYR A 100 -16.03 -15.57 -1.97
N LEU A 101 -17.16 -15.69 -2.67
CA LEU A 101 -17.22 -16.39 -3.97
C LEU A 101 -16.27 -15.77 -5.00
N GLN A 102 -16.25 -14.44 -5.10
CA GLN A 102 -15.37 -13.71 -6.03
C GLN A 102 -13.89 -13.90 -5.70
N THR A 103 -13.51 -13.85 -4.43
CA THR A 103 -12.12 -14.07 -4.01
C THR A 103 -11.64 -15.48 -4.36
N GLN A 104 -12.48 -16.50 -4.20
CA GLN A 104 -12.14 -17.87 -4.59
C GLN A 104 -11.85 -17.97 -6.08
N ALA A 105 -12.67 -17.33 -6.92
CA ALA A 105 -12.50 -17.35 -8.37
C ALA A 105 -11.26 -16.58 -8.84
N VAL A 106 -10.97 -15.41 -8.25
CA VAL A 106 -9.91 -14.51 -8.71
C VAL A 106 -8.54 -14.85 -8.10
N LEU A 107 -8.49 -15.17 -6.80
CA LEU A 107 -7.25 -15.33 -6.05
C LEU A 107 -6.96 -16.79 -5.66
N GLY A 108 -7.96 -17.65 -5.72
CA GLY A 108 -7.91 -19.01 -5.19
C GLY A 108 -8.05 -19.07 -3.66
N PRO A 109 -8.13 -20.29 -3.08
CA PRO A 109 -8.52 -20.47 -1.68
C PRO A 109 -7.58 -19.85 -0.65
N ALA A 110 -6.26 -20.02 -0.81
CA ALA A 110 -5.30 -19.56 0.18
C ALA A 110 -5.26 -18.01 0.27
N ARG A 111 -5.17 -17.33 -0.88
CA ARG A 111 -5.18 -15.86 -0.93
C ARG A 111 -6.55 -15.27 -0.62
N GLY A 112 -7.63 -15.95 -1.02
CA GLY A 112 -8.99 -15.58 -0.61
C GLY A 112 -9.16 -15.61 0.91
N ALA A 113 -8.72 -16.68 1.58
CA ALA A 113 -8.78 -16.77 3.04
C ALA A 113 -7.95 -15.67 3.74
N ALA A 114 -6.73 -15.41 3.25
CA ALA A 114 -5.89 -14.33 3.79
C ALA A 114 -6.54 -12.94 3.63
N LEU A 115 -7.16 -12.67 2.48
CA LEU A 115 -7.88 -11.44 2.22
C LEU A 115 -9.08 -11.26 3.17
N LEU A 116 -9.89 -12.30 3.36
CA LEU A 116 -11.04 -12.23 4.26
C LEU A 116 -10.59 -12.02 5.72
N SER A 117 -9.53 -12.69 6.16
CA SER A 117 -8.94 -12.44 7.48
C SER A 117 -8.39 -11.02 7.65
N MET A 118 -7.80 -10.44 6.59
CA MET A 118 -7.35 -9.05 6.59
C MET A 118 -8.54 -8.09 6.68
N LEU A 119 -9.63 -8.36 5.94
CA LEU A 119 -10.87 -7.59 5.97
C LEU A 119 -11.54 -7.64 7.34
N ASP A 120 -11.64 -8.82 7.97
CA ASP A 120 -12.19 -8.97 9.31
C ASP A 120 -11.40 -8.14 10.34
N SER A 121 -10.07 -8.11 10.20
CA SER A 121 -9.18 -7.32 11.06
C SER A 121 -9.38 -5.81 10.86
N GLU A 122 -9.51 -5.36 9.61
CA GLU A 122 -9.84 -3.98 9.26
C GLU A 122 -11.19 -3.55 9.86
N ILE A 123 -12.22 -4.39 9.77
CA ILE A 123 -13.53 -4.09 10.35
C ILE A 123 -13.44 -3.98 11.88
N ARG A 124 -12.72 -4.87 12.56
CA ARG A 124 -12.51 -4.76 14.01
C ARG A 124 -11.77 -3.48 14.40
N ASN A 125 -10.83 -3.02 13.57
CA ASN A 125 -10.09 -1.79 13.81
C ASN A 125 -10.97 -0.52 13.72
N GLN A 126 -12.16 -0.62 13.13
CA GLN A 126 -13.13 0.49 13.09
C GLN A 126 -13.85 0.70 14.42
N ASN A 127 -13.74 -0.22 15.39
CA ASN A 127 -14.23 -0.02 16.74
C ASN A 127 -13.35 1.01 17.48
N PRO A 128 -13.89 2.19 17.87
CA PRO A 128 -13.12 3.23 18.55
C PRO A 128 -12.48 2.76 19.86
N ALA A 129 -13.08 1.77 20.55
CA ALA A 129 -12.56 1.24 21.80
C ALA A 129 -11.19 0.57 21.65
N ARG A 130 -10.81 0.12 20.45
CA ARG A 130 -9.51 -0.51 20.21
C ARG A 130 -8.37 0.49 20.09
N SER A 131 -8.66 1.78 19.87
CA SER A 131 -7.65 2.82 19.60
C SER A 131 -6.64 2.42 18.50
N ARG A 132 -7.12 1.68 17.49
CA ARG A 132 -6.34 1.19 16.35
C ARG A 132 -6.65 2.02 15.12
N ARG A 133 -5.65 2.20 14.26
CA ARG A 133 -5.87 2.76 12.92
C ARG A 133 -6.68 1.77 12.08
N SER A 134 -7.56 2.36 11.28
CA SER A 134 -8.39 1.72 10.27
C SER A 134 -8.16 2.45 8.94
N VAL A 135 -8.13 1.72 7.83
CA VAL A 135 -8.01 2.34 6.50
C VAL A 135 -9.31 3.03 6.10
N PHE A 136 -10.43 2.41 6.47
CA PHE A 136 -11.76 2.83 6.07
C PHE A 136 -12.57 3.29 7.28
N ALA A 137 -13.54 4.17 7.01
CA ALA A 137 -14.45 4.70 8.01
C ALA A 137 -15.66 3.78 8.27
N SER A 138 -15.87 2.75 7.43
CA SER A 138 -17.00 1.83 7.59
C SER A 138 -16.74 0.46 6.95
N PRO A 139 -17.51 -0.59 7.34
CA PRO A 139 -17.40 -1.91 6.74
C PRO A 139 -17.75 -1.91 5.25
N GLU A 140 -18.72 -1.10 4.81
CA GLU A 140 -19.10 -0.97 3.40
C GLU A 140 -17.95 -0.42 2.55
N ALA A 141 -17.25 0.59 3.06
CA ALA A 141 -16.12 1.17 2.35
C ALA A 141 -14.96 0.17 2.20
N ALA A 142 -14.73 -0.66 3.23
CA ALA A 142 -13.76 -1.74 3.15
C ALA A 142 -14.17 -2.79 2.11
N LEU A 143 -15.42 -3.28 2.15
CA LEU A 143 -15.96 -4.25 1.20
C LEU A 143 -15.92 -3.74 -0.26
N ASP A 144 -16.37 -2.51 -0.51
CA ASP A 144 -16.35 -1.88 -1.85
C ASP A 144 -14.91 -1.73 -2.37
N ASN A 145 -13.95 -1.43 -1.47
CA ASN A 145 -12.55 -1.35 -1.85
C ASN A 145 -11.97 -2.72 -2.22
N VAL A 146 -12.27 -3.78 -1.44
CA VAL A 146 -11.85 -5.14 -1.81
C VAL A 146 -12.45 -5.53 -3.16
N GLN A 147 -13.74 -5.26 -3.38
CA GLN A 147 -14.39 -5.59 -4.64
C GLN A 147 -13.74 -4.84 -5.82
N THR A 148 -13.44 -3.56 -5.66
CA THR A 148 -12.72 -2.76 -6.66
C THR A 148 -11.35 -3.37 -6.99
N TRP A 149 -10.59 -3.82 -5.99
CA TRP A 149 -9.33 -4.52 -6.19
C TRP A 149 -9.49 -5.88 -6.87
N LEU A 150 -10.49 -6.68 -6.50
CA LEU A 150 -10.75 -7.96 -7.15
C LEU A 150 -11.11 -7.80 -8.63
N SER A 151 -11.96 -6.82 -8.96
CA SER A 151 -12.25 -6.45 -10.35
C SER A 151 -10.97 -6.13 -11.12
N TYR A 152 -10.13 -5.28 -10.54
CA TYR A 152 -8.88 -4.88 -11.15
C TYR A 152 -7.93 -6.07 -11.36
N LEU A 153 -7.77 -6.92 -10.35
CA LEU A 153 -6.90 -8.10 -10.43
C LEU A 153 -7.39 -9.10 -11.48
N ALA A 154 -8.71 -9.35 -11.55
CA ALA A 154 -9.30 -10.22 -12.56
C ALA A 154 -9.00 -9.70 -13.98
N TRP A 155 -9.18 -8.41 -14.21
CA TRP A 155 -8.87 -7.77 -15.49
C TRP A 155 -7.38 -7.73 -15.82
N ALA A 156 -6.54 -7.38 -14.84
CA ALA A 156 -5.09 -7.21 -15.03
C ALA A 156 -4.39 -8.55 -15.31
N THR A 157 -4.91 -9.65 -14.77
CA THR A 157 -4.33 -10.99 -14.91
C THR A 157 -4.92 -11.79 -16.08
N ALA A 158 -5.99 -11.30 -16.69
CA ALA A 158 -6.63 -11.88 -17.86
C ALA A 158 -5.64 -12.00 -19.05
N PRO A 159 -5.83 -13.00 -19.94
CA PRO A 159 -5.13 -13.04 -21.21
C PRO A 159 -5.36 -11.77 -22.04
N GLY A 160 -4.31 -11.19 -22.63
CA GLY A 160 -4.41 -10.02 -23.53
C GLY A 160 -4.21 -8.62 -22.91
N THR A 161 -4.43 -8.45 -21.60
CA THR A 161 -4.25 -7.14 -20.91
C THR A 161 -2.77 -6.79 -20.62
N ARG A 162 -1.88 -7.76 -20.78
CA ARG A 162 -0.53 -7.79 -20.18
C ARG A 162 0.48 -6.79 -20.74
N HIS A 163 0.30 -6.31 -21.96
CA HIS A 163 1.35 -5.58 -22.68
C HIS A 163 1.28 -4.06 -22.53
N ARG A 164 0.38 -3.53 -21.71
CA ARG A 164 0.24 -2.07 -21.53
C ARG A 164 0.43 -1.68 -20.08
N LEU A 165 1.68 -1.60 -19.63
CA LEU A 165 2.03 -1.17 -18.25
C LEU A 165 1.40 0.18 -17.87
N ALA A 166 1.31 1.11 -18.84
CA ALA A 166 0.63 2.38 -18.64
C ALA A 166 -0.88 2.19 -18.33
N VAL A 167 -1.54 1.24 -18.99
CA VAL A 167 -2.96 0.93 -18.76
C VAL A 167 -3.13 0.27 -17.40
N LEU A 168 -2.21 -0.61 -16.98
CA LEU A 168 -2.23 -1.17 -15.62
C LEU A 168 -2.17 -0.06 -14.57
N GLN A 169 -1.24 0.91 -14.73
CA GLN A 169 -1.06 2.00 -13.79
C GLN A 169 -2.26 2.95 -13.73
N VAL A 170 -2.83 3.34 -14.89
CA VAL A 170 -3.95 4.29 -14.97
C VAL A 170 -5.24 3.75 -14.34
N ASN A 171 -5.49 2.44 -14.47
CA ASN A 171 -6.74 1.83 -13.97
C ASN A 171 -6.62 1.26 -12.55
N ALA A 172 -5.45 1.39 -11.91
CA ALA A 172 -5.21 0.80 -10.61
C ALA A 172 -6.03 1.47 -9.50
N PRO A 173 -6.61 0.71 -8.56
CA PRO A 173 -7.32 1.27 -7.41
C PRO A 173 -6.41 2.07 -6.47
N ALA A 174 -5.11 1.82 -6.50
CA ALA A 174 -4.10 2.58 -5.77
C ALA A 174 -2.89 2.85 -6.70
N PRO A 175 -2.04 3.84 -6.38
CA PRO A 175 -0.81 4.09 -7.14
C PRO A 175 0.03 2.82 -7.31
N LEU A 176 0.51 2.58 -8.53
CA LEU A 176 1.40 1.47 -8.89
C LEU A 176 2.64 1.99 -9.61
N SER A 177 3.73 1.23 -9.52
CA SER A 177 4.98 1.43 -10.26
C SER A 177 5.40 0.15 -11.00
N PRO A 178 4.53 -0.40 -11.89
CA PRO A 178 4.77 -1.69 -12.51
C PRO A 178 5.99 -1.67 -13.43
N ARG A 179 6.33 -0.52 -14.01
CA ARG A 179 7.56 -0.35 -14.80
C ARG A 179 8.80 -0.61 -13.94
N VAL A 180 8.89 -0.01 -12.75
CA VAL A 180 10.06 -0.17 -11.87
C VAL A 180 10.17 -1.62 -11.40
N VAL A 181 9.06 -2.23 -10.99
CA VAL A 181 9.04 -3.64 -10.56
C VAL A 181 9.50 -4.57 -11.68
N LEU A 182 8.94 -4.42 -12.89
CA LEU A 182 9.26 -5.32 -14.00
C LEU A 182 10.66 -5.09 -14.57
N SER A 183 11.18 -3.86 -14.54
CA SER A 183 12.58 -3.57 -14.87
C SER A 183 13.56 -4.24 -13.90
N ASN A 184 13.16 -4.50 -12.65
CA ASN A 184 13.97 -5.17 -11.63
C ASN A 184 13.54 -6.63 -11.40
N ARG A 185 12.83 -7.24 -12.36
CA ARG A 185 12.23 -8.57 -12.20
C ARG A 185 13.24 -9.65 -11.81
N GLN A 186 14.39 -9.70 -12.48
CA GLN A 186 15.39 -10.75 -12.23
C GLN A 186 15.96 -10.63 -10.81
N GLY A 187 16.37 -9.43 -10.39
CA GLY A 187 16.83 -9.16 -9.03
C GLY A 187 15.77 -9.48 -7.97
N ILE A 188 14.49 -9.16 -8.22
CA ILE A 188 13.39 -9.49 -7.30
C ILE A 188 13.23 -11.01 -7.15
N LEU A 189 13.24 -11.73 -8.27
CA LEU A 189 13.14 -13.20 -8.25
C LEU A 189 14.33 -13.80 -7.49
N GLN A 190 15.55 -13.38 -7.82
CA GLN A 190 16.78 -13.87 -7.19
C GLN A 190 16.79 -13.60 -5.68
N ALA A 191 16.54 -12.36 -5.26
CA ALA A 191 16.53 -11.99 -3.85
C ALA A 191 15.43 -12.70 -3.06
N ALA A 192 14.23 -12.82 -3.63
CA ALA A 192 13.14 -13.55 -2.99
C ALA A 192 13.46 -15.05 -2.84
N HIS A 193 14.02 -15.68 -3.88
CA HIS A 193 14.43 -17.09 -3.81
C HIS A 193 15.56 -17.32 -2.80
N ALA A 194 16.58 -16.45 -2.80
CA ALA A 194 17.69 -16.53 -1.85
C ALA A 194 17.23 -16.34 -0.39
N ALA A 195 16.21 -15.52 -0.16
CA ALA A 195 15.63 -15.29 1.16
C ALA A 195 14.45 -16.22 1.51
N HIS A 196 14.11 -17.19 0.66
CA HIS A 196 12.96 -18.08 0.85
C HIS A 196 11.61 -17.34 1.03
N LEU A 197 11.44 -16.26 0.28
CA LEU A 197 10.24 -15.41 0.25
C LEU A 197 9.45 -15.63 -1.04
N ALA A 198 8.16 -15.31 -1.01
CA ALA A 198 7.37 -15.20 -2.24
C ALA A 198 7.80 -13.97 -3.06
N PRO A 199 8.13 -14.10 -4.37
CA PRO A 199 8.57 -12.96 -5.18
C PRO A 199 7.56 -11.82 -5.28
N GLY A 200 6.26 -12.15 -5.31
CA GLY A 200 5.20 -11.14 -5.33
C GLY A 200 5.20 -10.23 -4.10
N LEU A 201 5.62 -10.75 -2.94
CA LEU A 201 5.72 -9.96 -1.70
C LEU A 201 6.82 -8.88 -1.83
N LEU A 202 8.03 -9.29 -2.23
CA LEU A 202 9.14 -8.34 -2.41
C LEU A 202 8.82 -7.30 -3.49
N ALA A 203 8.17 -7.73 -4.58
CA ALA A 203 7.70 -6.85 -5.63
C ALA A 203 6.67 -5.81 -5.15
N ALA A 204 5.75 -6.20 -4.25
CA ALA A 204 4.76 -5.29 -3.67
C ALA A 204 5.41 -4.21 -2.79
N ILE A 205 6.48 -4.56 -2.08
CA ILE A 205 7.28 -3.61 -1.30
C ILE A 205 7.96 -2.61 -2.24
N VAL A 206 8.67 -3.09 -3.27
CA VAL A 206 9.27 -2.21 -4.28
C VAL A 206 8.22 -1.28 -4.90
N ASP A 207 7.05 -1.80 -5.28
CA ASP A 207 5.99 -0.97 -5.82
C ASP A 207 5.50 0.10 -4.84
N ASN A 208 5.23 -0.27 -3.59
CA ASN A 208 4.75 0.66 -2.58
C ASN A 208 5.73 1.82 -2.35
N GLU A 209 7.02 1.53 -2.24
CA GLU A 209 8.03 2.56 -2.03
C GLU A 209 8.15 3.49 -3.25
N GLN A 210 8.16 2.92 -4.45
CA GLN A 210 8.37 3.69 -5.68
C GLN A 210 7.14 4.49 -6.10
N SER A 211 5.94 3.92 -5.91
CA SER A 211 4.68 4.64 -6.15
C SER A 211 4.42 5.71 -5.10
N GLY A 212 4.83 5.47 -3.85
CA GLY A 212 4.81 6.47 -2.77
C GLY A 212 5.72 7.66 -3.07
N GLN A 213 6.95 7.41 -3.57
CA GLN A 213 7.86 8.46 -4.02
C GLN A 213 7.29 9.28 -5.19
N GLN A 214 6.73 8.64 -6.21
CA GLN A 214 6.11 9.35 -7.34
C GLN A 214 4.96 10.26 -6.89
N VAL A 215 4.14 9.79 -5.94
CA VAL A 215 3.08 10.60 -5.34
C VAL A 215 3.65 11.75 -4.53
N ALA A 216 4.66 11.51 -3.69
CA ALA A 216 5.31 12.55 -2.89
C ALA A 216 5.99 13.61 -3.76
N TYR A 217 6.72 13.22 -4.81
CA TYR A 217 7.30 14.13 -5.78
C TYR A 217 6.25 14.86 -6.62
N GLY A 218 5.15 14.20 -6.98
CA GLY A 218 4.03 14.83 -7.66
C GLY A 218 3.34 15.87 -6.79
N LEU A 219 3.11 15.56 -5.51
CA LEU A 219 2.56 16.50 -4.53
C LEU A 219 3.55 17.63 -4.21
N ALA A 220 4.84 17.32 -4.03
CA ALA A 220 5.87 18.32 -3.84
C ALA A 220 6.04 19.18 -5.10
N GLY A 221 5.87 18.63 -6.31
CA GLY A 221 5.89 19.34 -7.57
C GLY A 221 4.68 20.26 -7.74
N VAL A 222 3.48 19.80 -7.40
CA VAL A 222 2.25 20.63 -7.39
C VAL A 222 2.32 21.68 -6.29
N LEU A 223 2.77 21.33 -5.09
CA LEU A 223 3.03 22.28 -4.02
C LEU A 223 4.10 23.26 -4.44
N ARG A 224 5.16 22.83 -5.14
CA ARG A 224 6.21 23.70 -5.68
C ARG A 224 5.68 24.60 -6.77
N GLU A 225 4.81 24.16 -7.67
CA GLU A 225 4.18 25.01 -8.68
C GLU A 225 3.21 26.01 -8.05
N LEU A 226 2.44 25.58 -7.04
CA LEU A 226 1.55 26.46 -6.27
C LEU A 226 2.35 27.45 -5.41
N THR A 227 3.44 27.01 -4.79
CA THR A 227 4.35 27.88 -4.04
C THR A 227 5.13 28.74 -4.99
N ASP A 228 5.59 28.30 -6.16
CA ASP A 228 6.30 29.10 -7.16
C ASP A 228 5.39 30.17 -7.74
N THR A 229 4.08 29.89 -7.90
CA THR A 229 3.08 30.89 -8.29
C THR A 229 2.83 31.95 -7.20
N VAL A 230 3.15 31.65 -5.94
CA VAL A 230 3.08 32.57 -4.79
C VAL A 230 4.46 33.19 -4.43
N ALA A 231 5.54 32.45 -4.70
CA ALA A 231 6.94 32.72 -4.38
C ALA A 231 7.61 33.54 -5.48
N LEU A 232 7.12 33.50 -6.73
CA LEU A 232 7.43 34.54 -7.72
C LEU A 232 6.98 35.96 -7.30
N ARG A 233 6.30 36.11 -6.15
CA ARG A 233 6.03 37.41 -5.50
C ARG A 233 6.68 37.59 -4.13
N THR A 234 7.44 36.62 -3.62
CA THR A 234 8.06 36.67 -2.28
C THR A 234 9.54 36.26 -2.25
N THR A 235 10.09 35.71 -3.34
CA THR A 235 11.50 35.30 -3.48
C THR A 235 12.41 36.43 -4.01
N GLU A 236 12.09 37.68 -3.67
CA GLU A 236 13.06 38.78 -3.68
C GLU A 236 13.58 39.09 -2.25
N ALA A 237 13.13 38.38 -1.22
CA ALA A 237 13.34 38.81 0.17
C ALA A 237 14.31 37.99 1.04
N TYR A 238 14.45 36.67 0.91
CA TYR A 238 15.34 35.92 1.81
C TYR A 238 15.94 34.67 1.16
N GLY A 239 17.27 34.66 1.02
CA GLY A 239 18.06 33.48 0.77
C GLY A 239 18.53 32.87 2.09
N GLU A 240 18.34 31.56 2.25
CA GLU A 240 19.40 30.59 2.49
C GLU A 240 18.80 29.19 2.70
N SER A 241 19.47 28.23 2.08
CA SER A 241 19.22 26.80 2.12
C SER A 241 19.70 26.20 3.45
N GLY A 242 18.77 25.78 4.31
CA GLY A 242 19.10 25.25 5.65
C GLY A 242 18.39 23.95 6.05
N TRP A 243 17.99 23.09 5.11
CA TRP A 243 17.15 21.91 5.40
C TRP A 243 17.62 20.58 4.77
N THR A 244 18.83 20.52 4.22
CA THR A 244 19.26 19.37 3.38
C THR A 244 20.05 18.27 4.11
N GLY A 245 20.28 18.39 5.42
CA GLY A 245 21.08 17.44 6.22
C GLY A 245 20.32 16.20 6.75
N ASP A 246 18.99 16.26 6.84
CA ASP A 246 18.12 15.13 7.21
C ASP A 246 17.61 14.32 6.00
N LEU A 247 18.11 14.64 4.79
CA LEU A 247 17.67 14.04 3.54
C LEU A 247 18.30 12.65 3.33
N SER A 248 17.46 11.63 3.56
CA SER A 248 17.57 10.22 3.13
C SER A 248 18.35 9.28 4.07
N GLN A 249 17.75 9.00 5.23
CA GLN A 249 18.10 7.80 6.03
C GLN A 249 17.78 6.50 5.27
N THR A 250 16.80 6.53 4.36
CA THR A 250 16.36 5.42 3.52
C THR A 250 16.94 5.53 2.11
N VAL A 251 17.42 4.43 1.53
CA VAL A 251 18.13 4.43 0.24
C VAL A 251 17.61 3.32 -0.68
N GLY A 252 17.59 3.61 -1.98
CA GLY A 252 17.34 2.63 -3.05
C GLY A 252 15.88 2.19 -3.21
N LEU A 253 15.70 1.11 -3.97
CA LEU A 253 14.40 0.63 -4.46
C LEU A 253 13.37 0.38 -3.37
N THR A 254 13.81 -0.13 -2.22
CA THR A 254 12.96 -0.52 -1.09
C THR A 254 12.98 0.48 0.07
N GLN A 255 13.62 1.64 -0.11
CA GLN A 255 13.76 2.67 0.93
C GLN A 255 14.28 2.10 2.25
N MET A 256 15.30 1.26 2.17
CA MET A 256 15.89 0.61 3.33
C MET A 256 16.82 1.58 4.09
N SER A 257 16.73 1.58 5.43
CA SER A 257 17.67 2.33 6.28
C SER A 257 19.07 1.73 6.21
N TRP A 258 20.09 2.58 6.13
CA TRP A 258 21.48 2.15 6.15
C TRP A 258 21.88 1.47 7.47
N GLN A 259 21.34 1.93 8.61
CA GLN A 259 21.57 1.33 9.92
C GLN A 259 21.01 -0.10 9.97
N ASP A 260 19.79 -0.28 9.46
CA ASP A 260 19.15 -1.59 9.40
C ASP A 260 19.91 -2.53 8.45
N ALA A 261 20.43 -2.01 7.34
CA ALA A 261 21.20 -2.78 6.36
C ALA A 261 22.51 -3.33 6.94
N LEU A 262 23.27 -2.53 7.70
CA LEU A 262 24.49 -2.99 8.37
C LEU A 262 24.24 -4.14 9.34
N ARG A 263 23.06 -4.17 9.98
CA ARG A 263 22.67 -5.21 10.94
C ARG A 263 22.27 -6.53 10.29
N GLN A 264 22.20 -6.62 8.96
CA GLN A 264 21.74 -7.83 8.28
C GLN A 264 22.81 -8.93 8.15
N ARG A 265 24.11 -8.63 8.40
CA ARG A 265 25.21 -9.59 8.20
C ARG A 265 24.96 -10.98 8.83
N PRO A 266 24.52 -11.11 10.10
CA PRO A 266 24.28 -12.43 10.69
C PRO A 266 23.20 -13.23 9.95
N ARG A 267 22.16 -12.54 9.46
CA ARG A 267 21.06 -13.18 8.75
C ARG A 267 21.43 -13.54 7.31
N PHE A 268 22.27 -12.74 6.65
CA PHE A 268 22.87 -13.12 5.36
C PHE A 268 23.61 -14.45 5.46
N HIS A 269 24.45 -14.61 6.50
CA HIS A 269 25.14 -15.87 6.76
C HIS A 269 24.15 -17.01 7.03
N GLN A 270 23.11 -16.78 7.84
CA GLN A 270 22.10 -17.79 8.16
C GLN A 270 21.32 -18.26 6.91
N LEU A 271 21.03 -17.34 5.98
CA LEU A 271 20.29 -17.62 4.75
C LEU A 271 21.20 -18.09 3.60
N GLY A 272 22.52 -18.14 3.81
CA GLY A 272 23.48 -18.45 2.74
C GLY A 272 23.49 -17.41 1.61
N MET A 273 23.04 -16.19 1.89
CA MET A 273 22.99 -15.09 0.93
C MET A 273 24.34 -14.41 0.79
N GLN A 274 24.65 -13.93 -0.41
CA GLN A 274 25.87 -13.17 -0.69
C GLN A 274 25.51 -11.96 -1.55
N LEU A 275 26.24 -10.87 -1.33
CA LEU A 275 26.25 -9.73 -2.26
C LEU A 275 27.33 -10.00 -3.31
N ASP A 276 27.23 -9.38 -4.49
CA ASP A 276 28.29 -9.39 -5.52
C ASP A 276 29.54 -8.57 -5.12
N ARG A 277 29.63 -8.20 -3.84
CA ARG A 277 30.69 -7.41 -3.21
C ARG A 277 30.82 -7.83 -1.74
N PRO A 278 31.93 -7.47 -1.07
CA PRO A 278 32.03 -7.68 0.38
C PRO A 278 30.84 -7.07 1.14
N PHE A 279 30.41 -7.72 2.22
CA PHE A 279 29.32 -7.18 3.04
C PHE A 279 29.77 -5.87 3.69
N PRO A 280 29.02 -4.76 3.56
CA PRO A 280 29.45 -3.44 4.01
C PRO A 280 29.73 -3.40 5.52
N GLU A 281 30.78 -2.67 5.92
CA GLU A 281 31.22 -2.55 7.32
C GLU A 281 30.89 -1.18 7.93
N ASN A 282 30.64 -0.18 7.09
CA ASN A 282 30.40 1.21 7.49
C ASN A 282 29.30 1.87 6.64
N GLU A 283 28.90 3.08 7.04
CA GLU A 283 27.81 3.84 6.40
C GLU A 283 28.05 4.11 4.91
N ALA A 284 29.27 4.49 4.53
CA ALA A 284 29.59 4.83 3.14
C ALA A 284 29.43 3.61 2.22
N GLU A 285 29.97 2.47 2.64
CA GLU A 285 29.87 1.20 1.91
C GLU A 285 28.43 0.71 1.80
N VAL A 286 27.65 0.77 2.89
CA VAL A 286 26.26 0.31 2.86
C VAL A 286 25.39 1.23 2.00
N ARG A 287 25.63 2.55 2.00
CA ARG A 287 24.92 3.47 1.10
C ARG A 287 25.26 3.16 -0.37
N ALA A 288 26.52 2.88 -0.67
CA ALA A 288 26.93 2.44 -2.00
C ALA A 288 26.29 1.10 -2.41
N ALA A 289 26.16 0.16 -1.48
CA ALA A 289 25.44 -1.11 -1.70
C ALA A 289 23.94 -0.88 -1.88
N LEU A 290 23.31 -0.01 -1.08
CA LEU A 290 21.87 0.26 -1.19
C LEU A 290 21.48 1.03 -2.47
N ASN A 291 22.43 1.73 -3.10
CA ASN A 291 22.23 2.34 -4.42
C ASN A 291 22.28 1.34 -5.58
N ASP A 292 22.86 0.16 -5.35
CA ASP A 292 22.85 -0.94 -6.30
C ASP A 292 21.53 -1.73 -6.18
N PRO A 293 20.71 -1.87 -7.24
CA PRO A 293 19.40 -2.51 -7.18
C PRO A 293 19.40 -3.92 -6.58
N ASP A 294 20.32 -4.78 -7.01
CA ASP A 294 20.35 -6.19 -6.59
C ASP A 294 20.79 -6.32 -5.14
N SER A 295 21.83 -5.57 -4.74
CA SER A 295 22.24 -5.47 -3.34
C SER A 295 21.14 -4.92 -2.44
N ASN A 296 20.41 -3.89 -2.89
CA ASN A 296 19.27 -3.32 -2.17
C ASN A 296 18.17 -4.37 -1.93
N LEU A 297 17.83 -5.14 -2.97
CA LEU A 297 16.81 -6.19 -2.91
C LEU A 297 17.22 -7.32 -1.97
N LEU A 298 18.48 -7.78 -2.01
CA LEU A 298 18.98 -8.81 -1.09
C LEU A 298 18.96 -8.33 0.37
N LEU A 299 19.41 -7.10 0.63
CA LEU A 299 19.42 -6.52 1.97
C LEU A 299 18.00 -6.35 2.53
N ALA A 300 17.08 -5.88 1.69
CA ALA A 300 15.67 -5.74 2.05
C ALA A 300 14.99 -7.09 2.29
N ALA A 301 15.25 -8.08 1.44
CA ALA A 301 14.72 -9.43 1.59
C ALA A 301 15.18 -10.08 2.91
N SER A 302 16.47 -9.97 3.25
CA SER A 302 16.99 -10.41 4.55
C SER A 302 16.28 -9.71 5.71
N ARG A 303 16.13 -8.39 5.68
CA ARG A 303 15.43 -7.64 6.73
C ARG A 303 13.98 -8.13 6.89
N LEU A 304 13.30 -8.34 5.77
CA LEU A 304 11.92 -8.82 5.77
C LEU A 304 11.79 -10.20 6.39
N VAL A 305 12.70 -11.14 6.09
CA VAL A 305 12.75 -12.45 6.77
C VAL A 305 12.83 -12.26 8.28
N GLY A 306 13.69 -11.35 8.77
CA GLY A 306 13.79 -11.06 10.20
C GLY A 306 12.49 -10.61 10.86
N TYR A 307 11.71 -9.78 10.16
CA TYR A 307 10.40 -9.38 10.66
C TYR A 307 9.37 -10.49 10.58
N LEU A 308 9.39 -11.30 9.51
CA LEU A 308 8.46 -12.41 9.36
C LEU A 308 8.76 -13.56 10.33
N ASP A 309 10.02 -13.81 10.66
CA ASP A 309 10.41 -14.72 11.74
C ASP A 309 9.80 -14.28 13.07
N GLN A 310 9.78 -12.98 13.33
CA GLN A 310 9.19 -12.41 14.54
C GLN A 310 7.65 -12.44 14.50
N ALA A 311 7.05 -12.22 13.33
CA ALA A 311 5.61 -12.09 13.16
C ALA A 311 4.89 -13.45 13.09
N GLU A 312 5.49 -14.41 12.40
CA GLU A 312 4.89 -15.69 12.04
C GLU A 312 5.59 -16.87 12.74
N GLY A 313 6.84 -16.68 13.17
CA GLY A 313 7.71 -17.74 13.72
C GLY A 313 8.76 -18.19 12.70
N ALA A 314 10.00 -18.38 13.14
CA ALA A 314 11.11 -18.81 12.28
C ALA A 314 10.95 -20.25 11.75
N ASP A 315 10.11 -21.06 12.41
CA ASP A 315 9.68 -22.39 12.00
C ASP A 315 8.70 -22.38 10.82
N GLN A 316 8.11 -21.22 10.50
CA GLN A 316 7.21 -21.05 9.35
C GLN A 316 7.96 -20.76 8.03
N ARG A 317 9.29 -20.81 8.02
CA ARG A 317 10.08 -20.71 6.79
C ARG A 317 9.82 -21.96 5.90
N PRO A 318 9.69 -21.80 4.57
CA PRO A 318 9.77 -20.56 3.79
C PRO A 318 8.51 -19.68 3.94
N HIS A 319 8.68 -18.35 4.03
CA HIS A 319 7.56 -17.40 4.14
C HIS A 319 6.93 -17.13 2.77
N THR A 320 6.31 -18.18 2.20
CA THR A 320 5.67 -18.16 0.88
C THR A 320 4.15 -18.30 0.96
N SER A 321 3.60 -18.39 2.17
CA SER A 321 2.16 -18.54 2.38
C SER A 321 1.40 -17.28 1.98
N ALA A 322 0.10 -17.42 1.73
CA ALA A 322 -0.74 -16.29 1.38
C ALA A 322 -0.90 -15.27 2.52
N SER A 323 -0.82 -15.70 3.78
CA SER A 323 -0.85 -14.80 4.94
C SER A 323 0.36 -13.86 4.97
N THR A 324 1.50 -14.30 4.42
CA THR A 324 2.70 -13.46 4.32
C THR A 324 2.46 -12.23 3.42
N PHE A 325 1.48 -12.26 2.51
CA PHE A 325 1.12 -11.09 1.69
C PHE A 325 0.40 -10.01 2.50
N VAL A 326 -0.20 -10.39 3.63
CA VAL A 326 -0.85 -9.48 4.58
C VAL A 326 0.19 -8.90 5.53
N SER A 327 1.01 -9.77 6.14
CA SER A 327 1.98 -9.38 7.17
C SER A 327 3.16 -8.60 6.57
N GLY A 328 3.77 -9.12 5.50
CA GLY A 328 5.05 -8.65 5.00
C GLY A 328 5.12 -7.16 4.66
N PRO A 329 4.17 -6.58 3.88
CA PRO A 329 4.20 -5.16 3.57
C PRO A 329 4.07 -4.28 4.82
N GLY A 330 3.20 -4.68 5.77
CA GLY A 330 3.01 -3.95 7.02
C GLY A 330 4.27 -3.94 7.88
N TRP A 331 4.90 -5.11 8.05
CA TRP A 331 6.12 -5.27 8.82
C TRP A 331 7.33 -4.57 8.20
N HIS A 332 7.46 -4.56 6.87
CA HIS A 332 8.52 -3.80 6.19
C HIS A 332 8.43 -2.29 6.47
N ASN A 333 7.20 -1.75 6.40
CA ASN A 333 6.97 -0.31 6.49
C ASN A 333 6.91 0.21 7.92
N ASN A 334 6.17 -0.46 8.80
CA ASN A 334 6.02 -0.03 10.19
C ASN A 334 5.74 -1.23 11.12
N PRO A 335 6.81 -1.85 11.68
CA PRO A 335 6.69 -2.96 12.62
C PRO A 335 5.78 -2.68 13.82
N ALA A 336 5.78 -1.45 14.35
CA ALA A 336 4.98 -1.09 15.53
C ALA A 336 3.47 -1.06 15.24
N LEU A 337 3.08 -0.57 14.06
CA LEU A 337 1.69 -0.64 13.61
C LEU A 337 1.30 -2.07 13.24
N ALA A 338 2.20 -2.82 12.59
CA ALA A 338 1.97 -4.22 12.22
C ALA A 338 1.75 -5.10 13.46
N SER A 339 2.61 -4.98 14.48
CA SER A 339 2.55 -5.78 15.71
C SER A 339 1.32 -5.49 16.56
N SER A 340 0.72 -4.30 16.42
CA SER A 340 -0.52 -3.92 17.09
C SER A 340 -1.79 -4.32 16.32
N GLY A 341 -1.64 -4.96 15.16
CA GLY A 341 -2.74 -5.41 14.30
C GLY A 341 -3.50 -4.26 13.64
N GLN A 342 -2.86 -3.10 13.49
CA GLN A 342 -3.44 -1.94 12.83
C GLN A 342 -3.41 -2.09 11.31
N THR A 343 -4.30 -1.39 10.64
CA THR A 343 -4.42 -1.39 9.18
C THR A 343 -4.24 0.04 8.66
N TRP A 344 -3.45 0.19 7.59
CA TRP A 344 -3.19 1.47 6.94
C TRP A 344 -2.93 1.28 5.44
N PRO A 345 -3.02 2.34 4.61
CA PRO A 345 -3.01 2.20 3.15
C PRO A 345 -1.82 1.43 2.57
N TYR A 346 -0.63 1.54 3.16
CA TYR A 346 0.55 0.80 2.68
C TYR A 346 0.35 -0.72 2.83
N ALA A 347 0.00 -1.17 4.04
CA ALA A 347 -0.17 -2.59 4.33
C ALA A 347 -1.35 -3.19 3.55
N TRP A 348 -2.49 -2.49 3.53
CA TRP A 348 -3.70 -2.92 2.83
C TRP A 348 -3.48 -3.08 1.32
N ASN A 349 -2.91 -2.06 0.66
CA ASN A 349 -2.65 -2.14 -0.78
C ASN A 349 -1.51 -3.10 -1.10
N GLY A 350 -0.56 -3.29 -0.18
CA GLY A 350 0.54 -4.24 -0.31
C GLY A 350 0.07 -5.67 -0.59
N PHE A 351 -1.00 -6.13 0.08
CA PHE A 351 -1.58 -7.45 -0.17
C PHE A 351 -2.03 -7.62 -1.64
N PHE A 352 -2.79 -6.66 -2.17
CA PHE A 352 -3.30 -6.75 -3.54
C PHE A 352 -2.19 -6.63 -4.57
N LYS A 353 -1.21 -5.75 -4.33
CA LYS A 353 0.00 -5.64 -5.14
C LYS A 353 0.79 -6.95 -5.14
N ALA A 354 0.90 -7.64 -3.99
CA ALA A 354 1.58 -8.92 -3.91
C ALA A 354 0.86 -10.01 -4.72
N CYS A 355 -0.47 -10.01 -4.70
CA CYS A 355 -1.29 -10.88 -5.56
C CYS A 355 -1.08 -10.58 -7.05
N LEU A 356 -1.09 -9.30 -7.43
CA LEU A 356 -0.83 -8.85 -8.81
C LEU A 356 0.54 -9.35 -9.29
N TYR A 357 1.60 -9.01 -8.56
CA TYR A 357 2.97 -9.31 -8.97
C TYR A 357 3.31 -10.80 -8.88
N SER A 358 2.67 -11.55 -7.99
CA SER A 358 2.76 -13.01 -8.04
C SER A 358 2.30 -13.58 -9.38
N SER A 359 1.34 -12.94 -10.03
CA SER A 359 0.83 -13.37 -11.34
C SER A 359 1.68 -12.82 -12.49
N LEU A 360 2.17 -11.58 -12.38
CA LEU A 360 2.96 -10.91 -13.43
C LEU A 360 4.41 -11.40 -13.51
N LEU A 361 5.03 -11.82 -12.39
CA LEU A 361 6.42 -12.26 -12.35
C LEU A 361 6.61 -13.74 -12.69
N GLN A 362 5.56 -14.55 -12.65
CA GLN A 362 5.58 -15.98 -13.00
C GLN A 362 5.53 -16.24 -14.52
N ARG A 363 5.29 -15.20 -15.33
CA ARG A 363 5.04 -15.28 -16.78
C ARG A 363 5.98 -14.38 -17.53
#